data_AF-A0A6B2CLB7-F1
#
_entry.id   AF-A0A6B2CLB7-F1
#
_cell.length_a   1.000
_cell.length_b   1.000
_cell.length_c   1.000
_cell.angle_alpha   90.00
_cell.angle_beta   90.00
_cell.angle_gamma   90.00
#
_symmetry.space_group_name_H-M   'P 1'
#
loop_
_entity.id
_entity.type
_entity.pdbx_description
1 polymer ?
#
loop_
_entity_poly.entity_id
_entity_poly.type
_entity_poly.pdbx_seq_one_letter_code
_entity_poly.pdbx_strand_id
1 'polypeptide(L)' 'MHTKVRLLNLRRIGAYYVAEVEGKYIVCDESMTCLLVEASSPEDAVRIANEYLRGVIGEE' A
#
# COMPACT_ATOMS: atom_id res chain seq x y z
N MET A 1 -18.64 5.89 -21.74
CA MET A 1 -17.53 4.99 -21.37
C MET A 1 -17.56 4.84 -19.85
N HIS A 2 -18.28 3.84 -19.33
CA HIS A 2 -18.28 3.57 -17.89
C HIS A 2 -16.91 2.98 -17.55
N THR A 3 -15.99 3.80 -17.04
CA THR A 3 -14.79 3.31 -16.38
C THR A 3 -15.27 2.48 -15.20
N LYS A 4 -15.34 1.15 -15.38
CA LYS A 4 -15.47 0.22 -14.26
C LYS A 4 -14.22 0.44 -13.43
N VAL A 5 -14.34 1.26 -12.38
CA VAL A 5 -13.37 1.32 -11.31
C VAL A 5 -13.26 -0.13 -10.84
N ARG A 6 -12.19 -0.84 -11.22
CA ARG A 6 -11.90 -2.15 -10.63
C ARG A 6 -11.73 -1.82 -9.16
N LEU A 7 -12.73 -2.20 -8.37
CA LEU A 7 -12.65 -2.11 -6.92
C LEU A 7 -11.45 -2.97 -6.55
N LEU A 8 -10.35 -2.30 -6.28
CA LEU A 8 -9.18 -2.88 -5.67
C LEU A 8 -9.69 -3.63 -4.44
N ASN A 9 -9.39 -4.92 -4.32
CA ASN A 9 -9.74 -5.70 -3.12
C ASN A 9 -8.87 -5.19 -1.97
N LEU A 10 -9.26 -4.04 -1.41
CA LEU A 10 -8.57 -3.36 -0.33
C LEU A 10 -8.72 -4.19 0.93
N ARG A 11 -7.60 -4.76 1.36
CA ARG A 11 -7.45 -5.49 2.61
C ARG A 11 -6.78 -4.58 3.63
N ARG A 12 -7.39 -4.40 4.80
CA ARG A 12 -6.76 -3.66 5.89
C ARG A 12 -5.79 -4.56 6.65
N ILE A 13 -4.56 -4.08 6.85
CA ILE A 13 -3.51 -4.73 7.63
C ILE A 13 -2.94 -3.68 8.59
N GLY A 14 -3.29 -3.76 9.87
CA GLY A 14 -2.93 -2.74 10.85
C GLY A 14 -3.53 -1.37 10.51
N ALA A 15 -2.68 -0.34 10.44
CA ALA A 15 -3.04 1.02 10.04
C ALA A 15 -3.10 1.22 8.51
N TYR A 16 -2.72 0.21 7.72
CA TYR A 16 -2.56 0.33 6.27
C TYR A 16 -3.67 -0.39 5.49
N TYR A 17 -4.03 0.17 4.34
CA TYR A 17 -4.90 -0.43 3.33
C TYR A 17 -4.06 -0.98 2.18
N VAL A 18 -4.24 -2.25 1.85
CA VAL A 18 -3.41 -2.97 0.88
C VAL A 18 -4.28 -3.49 -0.26
N ALA A 19 -3.86 -3.29 -1.49
CA ALA A 19 -4.51 -3.90 -2.66
C ALA A 19 -3.48 -4.45 -3.64
N GLU A 20 -3.73 -5.64 -4.16
CA GLU A 20 -2.89 -6.21 -5.21
C GLU A 20 -3.35 -5.73 -6.60
N VAL A 21 -2.38 -5.29 -7.40
CA VAL A 21 -2.56 -4.86 -8.79
C VAL A 21 -1.44 -5.44 -9.63
N GLU A 22 -1.78 -6.42 -10.48
CA GLU A 22 -0.87 -6.98 -11.49
C GLU A 22 0.48 -7.44 -10.91
N GLY A 23 0.45 -8.08 -9.73
CA GLY A 23 1.66 -8.58 -9.04
C GLY A 23 2.41 -7.54 -8.21
N LYS A 24 1.88 -6.32 -8.11
CA LYS A 24 2.35 -5.26 -7.21
C LYS A 24 1.31 -5.00 -6.12
N TYR A 25 1.72 -4.36 -5.04
CA TYR A 25 0.82 -4.00 -3.94
C TYR A 25 0.75 -2.49 -3.77
N ILE A 26 -0.46 -1.94 -3.82
CA ILE A 26 -0.74 -0.57 -3.40
C ILE A 26 -0.96 -0.60 -1.89
N VAL A 27 -0.19 0.17 -1.15
CA VAL A 27 -0.31 0.31 0.30
C VAL A 27 -0.63 1.77 0.62
N CYS A 28 -1.78 2.04 1.22
CA CYS A 28 -2.20 3.36 1.64
C CYS A 28 -2.23 3.47 3.16
N ASP A 29 -1.68 4.56 3.70
CA ASP A 29 -1.79 4.93 5.10
C ASP A 29 -3.17 5.53 5.43
N GLU A 30 -3.49 5.70 6.72
CA GLU A 30 -4.69 6.42 7.19
C GLU A 30 -4.77 7.86 6.68
N SER A 31 -3.62 8.50 6.42
CA SER A 31 -3.52 9.84 5.83
C SER A 31 -3.82 9.87 4.32
N MET A 32 -4.27 8.76 3.73
CA MET A 32 -4.47 8.56 2.29
C MET A 32 -3.19 8.68 1.43
N THR A 33 -2.01 8.62 2.05
CA THR A 33 -0.74 8.50 1.33
C THR A 33 -0.61 7.08 0.79
N CYS A 34 -0.64 6.91 -0.53
CA CYS A 34 -0.55 5.61 -1.18
C CYS A 34 0.82 5.40 -1.85
N LEU A 35 1.40 4.23 -1.62
CA LEU A 35 2.67 3.78 -2.19
C LEU A 35 2.43 2.52 -3.01
N LEU A 36 3.07 2.42 -4.17
CA LEU A 36 3.11 1.18 -4.95
C LEU A 36 4.41 0.44 -4.61
N VAL A 37 4.28 -0.77 -4.11
CA VAL A 37 5.37 -1.59 -3.61
C VAL A 37 5.39 -2.93 -4.34
N GLU A 38 6.58 -3.36 -4.75
CA GLU A 38 6.80 -4.72 -5.26
C GLU A 38 7.15 -5.62 -4.09
N ALA A 39 6.27 -6.58 -3.79
CA ALA A 39 6.40 -7.51 -2.69
C ALA A 39 5.79 -8.86 -3.08
N SER A 40 6.18 -9.92 -2.37
CA SER A 40 5.63 -11.28 -2.61
C SER A 40 4.38 -11.58 -1.78
N SER A 41 4.08 -10.73 -0.78
CA SER A 41 2.94 -10.87 0.13
C SER A 41 2.44 -9.50 0.57
N PRO A 42 1.14 -9.36 0.92
CA PRO A 42 0.59 -8.08 1.38
C PRO A 42 1.18 -7.62 2.72
N GLU A 43 1.60 -8.54 3.58
CA GLU A 43 2.28 -8.22 4.84
C GLU A 43 3.66 -7.61 4.61
N ASP A 44 4.40 -8.13 3.63
CA ASP A 44 5.73 -7.63 3.28
C ASP A 44 5.63 -6.27 2.59
N ALA A 45 4.60 -6.08 1.75
CA ALA A 45 4.28 -4.77 1.18
C ALA A 45 4.05 -3.70 2.25
N VAL A 46 3.29 -4.03 3.31
CA VAL A 46 3.04 -3.13 4.44
C VAL A 46 4.32 -2.84 5.21
N ARG A 47 5.17 -3.84 5.44
CA ARG A 47 6.46 -3.66 6.11
C ARG A 47 7.34 -2.68 5.34
N ILE A 48 7.49 -2.88 4.03
CA ILE A 48 8.29 -2.00 3.16
C ILE A 48 7.72 -0.58 3.12
N ALA A 49 6.39 -0.44 2.96
CA ALA A 49 5.73 0.86 2.96
C ALA A 49 5.92 1.58 4.30
N ASN A 50 5.82 0.86 5.42
CA ASN A 50 6.04 1.40 6.76
C ASN A 50 7.50 1.82 6.97
N GLU A 51 8.48 1.04 6.50
CA GLU A 51 9.90 1.43 6.55
C GLU A 51 10.17 2.67 5.69
N TYR A 52 9.56 2.77 4.49
CA TYR A 52 9.69 3.94 3.63
C TYR A 52 9.07 5.18 4.28
N LEU A 53 7.86 5.08 4.81
CA LEU A 53 7.21 6.19 5.51
C LEU A 53 8.01 6.58 6.75
N ARG A 54 8.46 5.62 7.56
CA ARG A 54 9.30 5.91 8.74
C ARG A 54 10.62 6.57 8.36
N GLY A 55 11.29 6.13 7.28
CA GLY A 55 12.52 6.74 6.79
C GLY A 55 12.33 8.10 6.13
N VAL A 56 11.12 8.40 5.63
CA VAL A 56 10.75 9.74 5.13
C VAL A 56 10.33 10.67 6.29
N ILE A 57 9.84 10.13 7.40
CA ILE A 57 9.29 10.90 8.55
C ILE A 57 10.32 11.06 9.70
N GLY A 58 11.48 10.41 9.66
CA GLY A 58 12.64 10.66 10.55
C GLY A 58 13.86 9.83 10.12
N GLU A 59 15.11 10.26 10.22
CA GLU A 59 15.74 11.35 10.97
C GLU A 59 17.01 11.77 10.18
N GLU A 60 17.27 13.09 10.09
CA GLU A 60 18.63 13.63 10.26
C GLU A 60 18.63 14.48 11.53
#